data_AF-X0TW32-F1
#
_entry.id   AF-X0TW32-F1
#
_cell.length_a   1.000
_cell.length_b   1.000
_cell.length_c   1.000
_cell.angle_alpha   90.00
_cell.angle_beta   90.00
_cell.angle_gamma   90.00
#
_symmetry.space_group_name_H-M   'P 1'
#
loop_
_entity.id
_entity.type
_entity.pdbx_description
1 polymer ?
#
loop_
_entity_poly.entity_id
_entity_poly.type
_entity_poly.pdbx_seq_one_letter_code
_entity_poly.pdbx_strand_id
1 'polypeptide(L)'
;MDLEIKAREGDLLETHEGFIFDVKGLIHPSERIIAYLRYYPDTNGDRVRKGIRYKKLYSLEDRYEFLETNYPQYLFNDKTSGEVLQGVRNENIKQIYRPAEFLGELHGKFEDGRLEEVSPILRKAFELVKLLHSSSGVKFEKLGITGSCLVNLETEQSDIDLIIYGSKNAFLVRKTLITLHDSHRDIIHPYSQEDIVTLYEFRGKQSDFNFQEFVKIEQRKKLQGLFRGTDYYIRCIKDWDEISNENV
;
A
#
# COMPACT_ATOMS: atom_id res chain seq x y z
N MET A 1 -20.40 -10.39 -22.18
CA MET A 1 -19.12 -9.68 -22.15
C MET A 1 -18.81 -9.50 -20.69
N ASP A 2 -18.08 -10.45 -20.11
CA ASP A 2 -17.62 -10.29 -18.73
C ASP A 2 -16.60 -9.14 -18.75
N LEU A 3 -16.88 -8.08 -18.00
CA LEU A 3 -15.92 -7.00 -17.83
C LEU A 3 -14.67 -7.61 -17.19
N GLU A 4 -13.55 -7.53 -17.89
CA GLU A 4 -12.25 -7.93 -17.37
C GLU A 4 -11.98 -7.13 -16.08
N ILE A 5 -11.85 -7.84 -14.97
CA ILE A 5 -11.57 -7.22 -13.68
C ILE A 5 -10.13 -6.70 -13.68
N LYS A 6 -9.95 -5.38 -13.67
CA LYS A 6 -8.64 -4.74 -13.62
C LYS A 6 -8.26 -4.33 -12.19
N ALA A 7 -7.09 -4.81 -11.77
CA ALA A 7 -6.42 -4.43 -10.54
C ALA A 7 -4.90 -4.33 -10.77
N ARG A 8 -4.24 -3.47 -10.01
CA ARG A 8 -2.78 -3.29 -10.07
C ARG A 8 -2.19 -3.15 -8.68
N GLU A 9 -0.88 -3.30 -8.60
CA GLU A 9 -0.14 -3.16 -7.35
C GLU A 9 -0.51 -1.88 -6.59
N GLY A 10 -0.79 -2.04 -5.29
CA GLY A 10 -1.28 -0.96 -4.43
C GLY A 10 -2.80 -0.92 -4.30
N ASP A 11 -3.56 -1.56 -5.19
CA ASP A 11 -4.97 -1.87 -4.94
C ASP A 11 -5.08 -2.94 -3.84
N LEU A 12 -6.21 -2.95 -3.14
CA LEU A 12 -6.60 -4.05 -2.25
C LEU A 12 -7.88 -4.68 -2.78
N LEU A 13 -8.08 -5.96 -2.54
CA LEU A 13 -9.35 -6.62 -2.83
C LEU A 13 -9.93 -7.25 -1.57
N GLU A 14 -11.24 -7.34 -1.51
CA GLU A 14 -11.97 -8.08 -0.47
C GLU A 14 -12.77 -9.22 -1.08
N THR A 15 -12.73 -10.38 -0.42
CA THR A 15 -13.51 -11.56 -0.80
C THR A 15 -14.89 -11.57 -0.15
N HIS A 16 -15.78 -12.47 -0.55
CA HIS A 16 -17.10 -12.59 0.06
C HIS A 16 -17.07 -13.00 1.54
N GLU A 17 -16.04 -13.73 1.97
CA GLU A 17 -15.75 -14.08 3.36
C GLU A 17 -15.19 -12.90 4.17
N GLY A 18 -14.91 -11.78 3.50
CA GLY A 18 -14.39 -10.56 4.10
C GLY A 18 -12.87 -10.54 4.25
N PHE A 19 -12.13 -11.42 3.57
CA PHE A 19 -10.67 -11.42 3.60
C PHE A 19 -10.15 -10.31 2.72
N ILE A 20 -9.07 -9.64 3.13
CA ILE A 20 -8.49 -8.52 2.40
C ILE A 20 -7.10 -8.90 1.93
N PHE A 21 -6.88 -8.80 0.63
CA PHE A 21 -5.62 -9.12 -0.03
C PHE A 21 -4.98 -7.87 -0.63
N ASP A 22 -3.64 -7.81 -0.60
CA ASP A 22 -2.87 -6.82 -1.34
C ASP A 22 -2.53 -7.31 -2.75
N VAL A 23 -2.97 -6.56 -3.77
CA VAL A 23 -2.72 -6.91 -5.17
C VAL A 23 -1.23 -6.74 -5.47
N LYS A 24 -0.65 -7.73 -6.16
CA LYS A 24 0.77 -7.73 -6.54
C LYS A 24 0.93 -7.76 -8.04
N GLY A 25 1.79 -6.88 -8.56
CA GLY A 25 2.08 -6.79 -9.98
C GLY A 25 0.96 -6.10 -10.79
N LEU A 26 1.13 -6.13 -12.11
CA LEU A 26 0.27 -5.46 -13.09
C LEU A 26 -0.42 -6.43 -14.04
N ILE A 27 0.11 -7.66 -14.13
CA ILE A 27 -0.34 -8.70 -15.06
C ILE A 27 -0.86 -9.85 -14.21
N HIS A 28 -2.07 -10.30 -14.53
CA HIS A 28 -2.78 -11.34 -13.81
C HIS A 28 -3.29 -12.40 -14.78
N PRO A 29 -3.43 -13.66 -14.35
CA PRO A 29 -4.15 -14.66 -15.14
C PRO A 29 -5.61 -14.22 -15.39
N SER A 30 -6.22 -14.67 -16.49
CA SER A 30 -7.56 -14.20 -16.89
C SER A 30 -8.66 -14.43 -15.84
N GLU A 31 -8.55 -15.49 -15.06
CA GLU A 31 -9.59 -15.94 -14.13
C GLU A 31 -9.38 -15.50 -12.68
N ARG A 32 -8.25 -14.83 -12.37
CA ARG A 32 -7.89 -14.46 -10.99
C ARG A 32 -6.97 -13.25 -10.94
N ILE A 33 -6.93 -12.59 -9.79
CA ILE A 33 -5.96 -11.54 -9.48
C ILE A 33 -4.90 -12.09 -8.54
N ILE A 34 -3.62 -11.89 -8.86
CA ILE A 34 -2.50 -12.19 -7.95
C ILE A 34 -2.55 -11.18 -6.81
N ALA A 35 -2.82 -11.69 -5.61
CA ALA A 35 -2.96 -10.87 -4.42
C ALA A 35 -2.64 -11.70 -3.18
N TYR A 36 -1.98 -11.08 -2.21
CA TYR A 36 -1.49 -11.76 -1.01
C TYR A 36 -2.34 -11.38 0.20
N LEU A 37 -2.73 -12.38 0.99
CA LEU A 37 -3.60 -12.20 2.14
C LEU A 37 -2.94 -11.23 3.12
N ARG A 38 -3.66 -10.19 3.53
CA ARG A 38 -3.15 -9.18 4.45
C ARG A 38 -3.94 -9.11 5.73
N TYR A 39 -5.26 -9.17 5.64
CA TYR A 39 -6.16 -9.17 6.78
C TYR A 39 -7.24 -10.23 6.61
N TYR A 40 -7.64 -10.86 7.71
CA TYR A 40 -8.79 -11.74 7.75
C TYR A 40 -9.65 -11.44 8.99
N PRO A 41 -10.97 -11.64 8.95
CA PRO A 41 -11.83 -11.47 10.12
C PRO A 41 -11.44 -12.46 11.23
N ASP A 42 -11.21 -11.95 12.44
CA ASP A 42 -10.81 -12.73 13.61
C ASP A 42 -11.32 -12.02 14.87
N THR A 43 -12.01 -12.73 15.75
CA THR A 43 -12.56 -12.15 17.00
C THR A 43 -11.48 -11.68 17.96
N ASN A 44 -10.25 -12.20 17.85
CA ASN A 44 -9.08 -11.76 18.59
C ASN A 44 -8.24 -10.70 17.83
N GLY A 45 -8.76 -10.20 16.70
CA GLY A 45 -8.11 -9.16 15.91
C GLY A 45 -7.95 -7.84 16.66
N ASP A 46 -6.83 -7.17 16.40
CA ASP A 46 -6.42 -5.88 16.97
C ASP A 46 -6.94 -4.67 16.17
N ARG A 47 -7.46 -4.90 14.96
CA ARG A 47 -8.01 -3.85 14.08
C ARG A 47 -9.51 -3.99 13.98
N VAL A 48 -10.24 -2.87 13.92
CA VAL A 48 -11.70 -2.87 13.87
C VAL A 48 -12.19 -2.05 12.69
N ARG A 49 -13.07 -2.64 11.88
CA ARG A 49 -13.73 -1.98 10.76
C ARG A 49 -15.22 -2.30 10.79
N LYS A 50 -16.07 -1.28 10.87
CA LYS A 50 -17.55 -1.43 10.90
C LYS A 50 -18.02 -2.47 11.94
N GLY A 51 -17.39 -2.48 13.12
CA GLY A 51 -17.70 -3.40 14.21
C GLY A 51 -17.12 -4.82 14.07
N ILE A 52 -16.43 -5.14 12.97
CA ILE A 52 -15.78 -6.44 12.76
C ILE A 52 -14.30 -6.32 13.11
N ARG A 53 -13.79 -7.30 13.87
CA ARG A 53 -12.36 -7.40 14.21
C ARG A 53 -11.59 -8.14 13.11
N TYR A 54 -10.39 -7.65 12.82
CA TYR A 54 -9.48 -8.16 11.81
C TYR A 54 -8.12 -8.42 12.41
N LYS A 55 -7.49 -9.51 11.99
CA LYS A 55 -6.08 -9.81 12.29
C LYS A 55 -5.23 -9.61 11.05
N LYS A 56 -4.07 -8.98 11.22
CA LYS A 56 -3.08 -8.74 10.17
C LYS A 56 -2.04 -9.85 10.15
N LEU A 57 -1.76 -10.41 8.98
CA LEU A 57 -0.64 -11.34 8.78
C LEU A 57 0.58 -10.56 8.26
N TYR A 58 1.68 -10.61 9.01
CA TYR A 58 2.85 -9.78 8.76
C TYR A 58 3.83 -10.45 7.81
N SER A 59 4.28 -11.67 8.12
CA SER A 59 5.28 -12.38 7.31
C SER A 59 4.63 -13.00 6.07
N LEU A 60 5.43 -13.25 5.04
CA LEU A 60 4.96 -13.99 3.86
C LEU A 60 4.64 -15.45 4.22
N GLU A 61 5.46 -16.05 5.08
CA GLU A 61 5.33 -17.43 5.53
C GLU A 61 4.01 -17.67 6.28
N ASP A 62 3.67 -16.80 7.25
CA ASP A 62 2.41 -16.88 8.00
C ASP A 62 1.19 -16.82 7.06
N ARG A 63 1.29 -16.04 5.97
CA ARG A 63 0.22 -15.91 4.98
C ARG A 63 0.04 -17.21 4.19
N TYR A 64 1.13 -17.85 3.79
CA TYR A 64 1.07 -19.15 3.10
C TYR A 64 0.56 -20.22 4.05
N GLU A 65 1.14 -20.36 5.24
CA GLU A 65 0.73 -21.38 6.23
C GLU A 65 -0.77 -21.27 6.58
N PHE A 66 -1.25 -20.04 6.78
CA PHE A 66 -2.66 -19.79 7.05
C PHE A 66 -3.56 -20.23 5.89
N LEU A 67 -3.20 -19.90 4.64
CA LEU A 67 -3.98 -20.26 3.47
C LEU A 67 -3.92 -21.76 3.17
N GLU A 68 -2.74 -22.38 3.25
CA GLU A 68 -2.57 -23.83 3.04
C GLU A 68 -3.47 -24.64 3.97
N THR A 69 -3.53 -24.22 5.24
CA THR A 69 -4.30 -24.92 6.27
C THR A 69 -5.80 -24.68 6.17
N ASN A 70 -6.23 -23.43 5.90
CA ASN A 70 -7.62 -23.03 6.10
C ASN A 70 -8.36 -22.69 4.80
N TYR A 71 -7.67 -22.15 3.80
CA TYR A 71 -8.27 -21.65 2.56
C TYR A 71 -7.38 -21.93 1.32
N PRO A 72 -7.06 -23.20 1.02
CA PRO A 72 -6.12 -23.55 -0.04
C PRO A 72 -6.60 -23.14 -1.44
N GLN A 73 -7.89 -22.81 -1.61
CA GLN A 73 -8.44 -22.28 -2.86
C GLN A 73 -7.82 -20.94 -3.29
N TYR A 74 -7.19 -20.19 -2.36
CA TYR A 74 -6.49 -18.95 -2.65
C TYR A 74 -5.02 -19.17 -3.07
N LEU A 75 -4.58 -20.42 -3.17
CA LEU A 75 -3.26 -20.79 -3.68
C LEU A 75 -3.37 -21.41 -5.06
N PHE A 76 -2.42 -21.13 -5.94
CA PHE A 76 -2.37 -21.75 -7.26
C PHE A 76 -0.95 -21.82 -7.80
N ASN A 77 -0.70 -22.83 -8.64
CA ASN A 77 0.53 -22.92 -9.42
C ASN A 77 0.45 -21.93 -10.59
N ASP A 78 1.27 -20.89 -10.53
CA ASP A 78 1.39 -19.95 -11.63
C ASP A 78 2.25 -20.54 -12.74
N LYS A 79 1.68 -20.64 -13.95
CA LYS A 79 2.37 -21.31 -15.07
C LYS A 79 3.52 -20.49 -15.63
N THR A 80 3.51 -19.17 -15.42
CA THR A 80 4.53 -18.27 -15.95
C THR A 80 5.80 -18.32 -15.11
N SER A 81 5.65 -18.25 -13.79
CA SER A 81 6.78 -18.30 -12.84
C SER A 81 7.16 -19.74 -12.45
N GLY A 82 6.23 -20.69 -12.50
CA GLY A 82 6.43 -22.04 -11.98
C GLY A 82 6.27 -22.16 -10.46
N GLU A 83 5.91 -21.07 -9.78
CA GLU A 83 5.81 -20.97 -8.32
C GLU A 83 4.35 -21.11 -7.84
N VAL A 84 4.17 -21.46 -6.56
CA VAL A 84 2.86 -21.38 -5.90
C VAL A 84 2.62 -19.94 -5.44
N LEU A 85 1.65 -19.28 -6.04
CA LEU A 85 1.28 -17.90 -5.71
C LEU A 85 -0.08 -17.84 -4.99
N GLN A 86 -0.29 -16.73 -4.28
CA GLN A 86 -1.60 -16.37 -3.73
C GLN A 86 -2.41 -15.63 -4.81
N GLY A 87 -3.68 -15.97 -4.97
CA GLY A 87 -4.54 -15.29 -5.91
C GLY A 87 -6.02 -15.58 -5.69
N VAL A 88 -6.83 -14.57 -5.98
CA VAL A 88 -8.28 -14.62 -5.77
C VAL A 88 -8.98 -14.72 -7.12
N ARG A 89 -9.78 -15.77 -7.32
CA ARG A 89 -10.59 -15.92 -8.52
C ARG A 89 -11.59 -14.79 -8.65
N ASN A 90 -11.86 -14.37 -9.88
CA ASN A 90 -12.77 -13.25 -10.17
C ASN A 90 -14.14 -13.42 -9.50
N GLU A 91 -14.68 -14.64 -9.50
CA GLU A 91 -15.96 -14.98 -8.87
C GLU A 91 -15.99 -14.82 -7.34
N ASN A 92 -14.84 -14.82 -6.68
CA ASN A 92 -14.73 -14.70 -5.21
C ASN A 92 -14.48 -13.26 -4.76
N ILE A 93 -14.22 -12.33 -5.70
CA ILE A 93 -13.96 -10.93 -5.41
C ILE A 93 -15.28 -10.21 -5.17
N LYS A 94 -15.46 -9.73 -3.93
CA LYS A 94 -16.60 -8.89 -3.55
C LYS A 94 -16.38 -7.43 -3.94
N GLN A 95 -15.17 -6.92 -3.73
CA GLN A 95 -14.84 -5.51 -3.98
C GLN A 95 -13.34 -5.33 -4.24
N ILE A 96 -13.00 -4.37 -5.10
CA ILE A 96 -11.64 -3.83 -5.24
C ILE A 96 -11.63 -2.41 -4.70
N TYR A 97 -10.65 -2.11 -3.85
CA TYR A 97 -10.37 -0.80 -3.28
C TYR A 97 -9.22 -0.17 -4.06
N ARG A 98 -9.46 1.00 -4.65
CA ARG A 98 -8.47 1.71 -5.46
C ARG A 98 -7.95 2.96 -4.74
N PRO A 99 -6.64 3.13 -4.58
CA PRO A 99 -6.03 4.24 -3.85
C PRO A 99 -6.45 5.64 -4.32
N ALA A 100 -6.55 5.85 -5.64
CA ALA A 100 -6.96 7.15 -6.20
C ALA A 100 -8.44 7.47 -5.96
N GLU A 101 -9.32 6.46 -6.09
CA GLU A 101 -10.76 6.61 -5.84
C GLU A 101 -11.01 6.94 -4.36
N PHE A 102 -10.38 6.18 -3.45
CA PHE A 102 -10.44 6.43 -2.01
C PHE A 102 -9.91 7.82 -1.62
N LEU A 103 -8.83 8.27 -2.25
CA LEU A 103 -8.31 9.61 -2.02
C LEU A 103 -9.32 10.70 -2.46
N GLY A 104 -10.05 10.48 -3.56
CA GLY A 104 -11.14 11.35 -4.00
C GLY A 104 -12.32 11.39 -3.02
N GLU A 105 -12.75 10.21 -2.52
CA GLU A 105 -13.78 10.11 -1.46
C GLU A 105 -13.35 10.85 -0.19
N LEU A 106 -12.08 10.67 0.21
CA LEU A 106 -11.51 11.35 1.36
C LEU A 106 -11.49 12.86 1.16
N HIS A 107 -11.10 13.34 -0.02
CA HIS A 107 -11.13 14.76 -0.36
C HIS A 107 -12.52 15.36 -0.16
N GLY A 108 -13.56 14.70 -0.67
CA GLY A 108 -14.95 15.13 -0.49
C GLY A 108 -15.36 15.22 0.98
N LYS A 109 -14.94 14.27 1.84
CA LYS A 109 -15.19 14.36 3.29
C LYS A 109 -14.57 15.61 3.93
N PHE A 110 -13.37 15.99 3.50
CA PHE A 110 -12.72 17.21 3.98
C PHE A 110 -13.43 18.48 3.51
N GLU A 111 -13.89 18.51 2.26
CA GLU A 111 -14.67 19.64 1.72
C GLU A 111 -16.02 19.80 2.40
N ASP A 112 -16.67 18.68 2.74
CA ASP A 112 -17.95 18.66 3.47
C ASP A 112 -17.81 18.98 4.98
N GLY A 113 -16.59 19.18 5.47
CA GLY A 113 -16.33 19.44 6.89
C GLY A 113 -16.50 18.23 7.82
N ARG A 114 -16.59 17.00 7.28
CA ARG A 114 -16.79 15.73 8.02
C ARG A 114 -15.50 15.18 8.61
N LEU A 115 -14.77 16.06 9.28
CA LEU A 115 -13.44 15.79 9.80
C LEU A 115 -13.49 14.72 10.90
N GLU A 116 -14.50 14.75 11.76
CA GLU A 116 -14.74 13.80 12.86
C GLU A 116 -14.83 12.33 12.40
N GLU A 117 -15.18 12.09 11.13
CA GLU A 117 -15.20 10.75 10.53
C GLU A 117 -13.81 10.25 10.08
N VAL A 118 -12.77 11.08 10.18
CA VAL A 118 -11.43 10.82 9.64
C VAL A 118 -10.43 10.63 10.78
N SER A 119 -9.80 9.45 10.82
CA SER A 119 -8.78 9.11 11.82
C SER A 119 -7.55 10.03 11.73
N PRO A 120 -6.79 10.22 12.83
CA PRO A 120 -5.61 11.09 12.85
C PRO A 120 -4.58 10.73 11.78
N ILE A 121 -4.33 9.44 11.56
CA ILE A 121 -3.38 8.96 10.57
C ILE A 121 -3.87 9.23 9.14
N LEU A 122 -5.17 9.07 8.87
CA LEU A 122 -5.76 9.34 7.57
C LEU A 122 -5.72 10.85 7.25
N ARG A 123 -5.87 11.70 8.27
CA ARG A 123 -5.64 13.15 8.15
C ARG A 123 -4.20 13.47 7.77
N LYS A 124 -3.21 12.88 8.45
CA LYS A 124 -1.79 13.06 8.11
C LYS A 124 -1.49 12.58 6.69
N ALA A 125 -2.05 11.44 6.29
CA ALA A 125 -1.90 10.91 4.93
C ALA A 125 -2.44 11.90 3.88
N PHE A 126 -3.63 12.45 4.11
CA PHE A 126 -4.22 13.46 3.23
C PHE A 126 -3.40 14.76 3.17
N GLU A 127 -2.89 15.24 4.30
CA GLU A 127 -2.00 16.41 4.35
C GLU A 127 -0.70 16.18 3.57
N LEU A 128 -0.09 15.00 3.69
CA LEU A 128 1.10 14.64 2.92
C LEU A 128 0.80 14.63 1.42
N VAL A 129 -0.33 14.03 1.01
CA VAL A 129 -0.77 14.05 -0.39
C VAL A 129 -0.96 15.48 -0.89
N LYS A 130 -1.59 16.37 -0.12
CA LYS A 130 -1.75 17.79 -0.49
C LYS A 130 -0.40 18.49 -0.65
N LEU A 131 0.54 18.26 0.26
CA LEU A 131 1.89 18.81 0.18
C LEU A 131 2.62 18.34 -1.09
N LEU A 132 2.52 17.06 -1.41
CA LEU A 132 3.13 16.50 -2.62
C LEU A 132 2.46 17.07 -3.87
N HIS A 133 1.14 17.15 -3.90
CA HIS A 133 0.38 17.74 -5.01
C HIS A 133 0.82 19.19 -5.26
N SER A 134 0.78 20.05 -4.25
CA SER A 134 1.12 21.47 -4.39
C SER A 134 2.57 21.72 -4.76
N SER A 135 3.48 20.87 -4.28
CA SER A 135 4.93 21.06 -4.45
C SER A 135 5.50 20.37 -5.70
N SER A 136 4.80 19.39 -6.27
CA SER A 136 5.24 18.68 -7.48
C SER A 136 4.44 19.04 -8.74
N GLY A 137 3.24 19.61 -8.57
CA GLY A 137 2.29 19.82 -9.67
C GLY A 137 1.66 18.52 -10.20
N VAL A 138 1.91 17.37 -9.57
CA VAL A 138 1.25 16.10 -9.92
C VAL A 138 -0.22 16.19 -9.54
N LYS A 139 -1.11 15.90 -10.49
CA LYS A 139 -2.55 15.95 -10.28
C LYS A 139 -3.04 14.95 -9.24
N PHE A 140 -4.11 15.28 -8.54
CA PHE A 140 -4.63 14.47 -7.42
C PHE A 140 -5.02 13.06 -7.85
N GLU A 141 -5.54 12.90 -9.07
CA GLU A 141 -5.96 11.60 -9.63
C GLU A 141 -4.77 10.69 -9.98
N LYS A 142 -3.55 11.21 -9.94
CA LYS A 142 -2.30 10.46 -10.11
C LYS A 142 -1.62 10.12 -8.78
N LEU A 143 -2.30 10.42 -7.67
CA LEU A 143 -1.90 10.09 -6.31
C LEU A 143 -2.94 9.14 -5.70
N GLY A 144 -2.55 8.40 -4.67
CA GLY A 144 -3.48 7.55 -3.95
C GLY A 144 -2.97 7.20 -2.56
N ILE A 145 -3.90 6.86 -1.66
CA ILE A 145 -3.61 6.34 -0.33
C ILE A 145 -3.94 4.85 -0.35
N THR A 146 -2.97 3.99 -0.02
CA THR A 146 -3.15 2.53 0.06
C THR A 146 -3.04 2.08 1.53
N GLY A 147 -2.62 0.85 1.77
CA GLY A 147 -2.28 0.44 3.13
C GLY A 147 -3.48 0.05 3.96
N SER A 148 -3.33 0.15 5.28
CA SER A 148 -4.44 0.00 6.22
C SER A 148 -5.49 1.10 6.05
N CYS A 149 -5.06 2.32 5.69
CA CYS A 149 -5.91 3.49 5.48
C CYS A 149 -6.97 3.24 4.39
N LEU A 150 -6.59 2.65 3.25
CA LEU A 150 -7.48 2.38 2.12
C LEU A 150 -8.70 1.53 2.49
N VAL A 151 -8.57 0.66 3.49
CA VAL A 151 -9.64 -0.22 3.94
C VAL A 151 -10.17 0.15 5.32
N ASN A 152 -9.85 1.32 5.85
CA ASN A 152 -10.27 1.78 7.18
C ASN A 152 -9.89 0.79 8.31
N LEU A 153 -8.68 0.22 8.23
CA LEU A 153 -8.11 -0.69 9.24
C LEU A 153 -6.87 -0.11 9.91
N GLU A 154 -6.59 1.17 9.72
CA GLU A 154 -5.48 1.88 10.32
C GLU A 154 -5.60 1.98 11.84
N THR A 155 -4.45 2.05 12.48
CA THR A 155 -4.27 2.23 13.93
C THR A 155 -3.29 3.38 14.14
N GLU A 156 -3.09 3.80 15.40
CA GLU A 156 -2.12 4.86 15.72
C GLU A 156 -0.68 4.50 15.33
N GLN A 157 -0.36 3.20 15.25
CA GLN A 157 0.94 2.65 14.83
C GLN A 157 1.00 2.36 13.33
N SER A 158 0.03 2.79 12.53
CA SER A 158 0.04 2.56 11.09
C SER A 158 0.87 3.61 10.37
N ASP A 159 1.62 3.16 9.37
CA ASP A 159 2.37 4.03 8.44
C ASP A 159 1.42 4.69 7.42
N ILE A 160 1.91 5.74 6.77
CA ILE A 160 1.27 6.38 5.62
C ILE A 160 1.78 5.72 4.33
N ASP A 161 0.95 4.86 3.73
CA ASP A 161 1.27 4.22 2.45
C ASP A 161 0.64 5.01 1.28
N LEU A 162 1.47 5.55 0.39
CA LEU A 162 1.01 6.30 -0.80
C LEU A 162 1.38 5.60 -2.11
N ILE A 163 0.57 5.85 -3.14
CA ILE A 163 0.79 5.42 -4.51
C ILE A 163 0.93 6.64 -5.42
N ILE A 164 1.92 6.61 -6.31
CA ILE A 164 2.10 7.56 -7.41
C ILE A 164 1.94 6.82 -8.73
N TYR A 165 0.98 7.24 -9.55
CA TYR A 165 0.72 6.63 -10.85
C TYR A 165 1.45 7.37 -11.96
N GLY A 166 2.21 6.64 -12.77
CA GLY A 166 2.90 7.14 -13.96
C GLY A 166 4.37 7.51 -13.72
N SER A 167 5.22 7.13 -14.67
CA SER A 167 6.68 7.27 -14.62
C SER A 167 7.11 8.73 -14.51
N LYS A 168 6.45 9.63 -15.26
CA LYS A 168 6.69 11.08 -15.18
C LYS A 168 6.34 11.65 -13.80
N ASN A 169 5.23 11.22 -13.21
CA ASN A 169 4.78 11.69 -11.91
C ASN A 169 5.70 11.19 -10.79
N ALA A 170 6.13 9.92 -10.89
CA ALA A 170 7.13 9.35 -10.00
C ALA A 170 8.44 10.15 -9.98
N PHE A 171 8.92 10.58 -11.15
CA PHE A 171 10.08 11.45 -11.26
C PHE A 171 9.88 12.80 -10.58
N LEU A 172 8.73 13.46 -10.82
CA LEU A 172 8.40 14.75 -10.21
C LEU A 172 8.34 14.65 -8.69
N VAL A 173 7.63 13.66 -8.15
CA VAL A 173 7.52 13.43 -6.70
C VAL A 173 8.88 13.15 -6.07
N ARG A 174 9.72 12.32 -6.69
CA ARG A 174 11.08 12.05 -6.21
C ARG A 174 11.93 13.32 -6.13
N LYS A 175 11.84 14.20 -7.14
CA LYS A 175 12.53 15.50 -7.14
C LYS A 175 11.99 16.41 -6.04
N THR A 176 10.67 16.49 -5.90
CA THR A 176 9.99 17.29 -4.87
C THR A 176 10.38 16.84 -3.47
N LEU A 177 10.43 15.53 -3.20
CA LEU A 177 10.82 15.00 -1.88
C LEU A 177 12.24 15.43 -1.48
N ILE A 178 13.20 15.41 -2.43
CA ILE A 178 14.56 15.90 -2.15
C ILE A 178 14.51 17.36 -1.68
N THR A 179 13.77 18.22 -2.40
CA THR A 179 13.63 19.62 -2.01
C THR A 179 12.90 19.79 -0.68
N LEU A 180 11.86 19.00 -0.41
CA LEU A 180 11.11 19.07 0.85
C LEU A 180 11.94 18.61 2.05
N HIS A 181 12.73 17.55 1.90
CA HIS A 181 13.65 17.06 2.94
C HIS A 181 14.70 18.08 3.35
N ASP A 182 15.09 18.95 2.41
CA ASP A 182 16.05 20.03 2.67
C ASP A 182 15.37 21.28 3.24
N SER A 183 14.20 21.66 2.72
CA SER A 183 13.54 22.94 3.05
C SER A 183 12.54 22.88 4.21
N HIS A 184 12.02 21.69 4.55
CA HIS A 184 10.95 21.49 5.54
C HIS A 184 11.27 20.33 6.50
N ARG A 185 12.54 20.23 6.91
CA ARG A 185 13.06 19.11 7.72
C ARG A 185 12.29 18.87 9.02
N ASP A 186 11.70 19.91 9.62
CA ASP A 186 10.91 19.80 10.85
C ASP A 186 9.56 19.09 10.64
N ILE A 187 9.08 19.00 9.40
CA ILE A 187 7.78 18.43 9.05
C ILE A 187 7.94 17.14 8.25
N ILE A 188 8.89 17.09 7.32
CA ILE A 188 9.17 15.94 6.46
C ILE A 188 10.67 15.75 6.29
N HIS A 189 11.16 14.56 6.63
CA HIS A 189 12.58 14.26 6.56
C HIS A 189 12.84 12.80 6.22
N PRO A 190 14.01 12.48 5.62
CA PRO A 190 14.43 11.10 5.47
C PRO A 190 14.70 10.50 6.86
N TYR A 191 14.77 9.17 6.92
CA TYR A 191 15.18 8.48 8.13
C TYR A 191 16.59 8.89 8.56
N SER A 192 16.74 9.23 9.84
CA SER A 192 18.04 9.38 10.50
C SER A 192 18.73 8.03 10.67
N GLN A 193 19.97 8.04 11.16
CA GLN A 193 20.65 6.79 11.49
C GLN A 193 19.93 6.04 12.64
N GLU A 194 19.43 6.77 13.62
CA GLU A 194 18.64 6.23 14.75
C GLU A 194 17.31 5.63 14.26
N ASP A 195 16.62 6.30 13.35
CA ASP A 195 15.37 5.78 12.75
C ASP A 195 15.62 4.44 12.05
N ILE A 196 16.74 4.33 11.33
CA ILE A 196 17.13 3.09 10.63
C ILE A 196 17.46 1.96 11.60
N VAL A 197 18.02 2.25 12.77
CA VAL A 197 18.21 1.25 13.84
C VAL A 197 16.85 0.69 14.28
N THR A 198 15.89 1.56 14.56
CA THR A 198 14.52 1.14 14.94
C THR A 198 13.85 0.34 13.81
N LEU A 199 14.00 0.76 12.55
CA LEU A 199 13.50 0.01 11.40
C LEU A 199 14.15 -1.38 11.27
N TYR A 200 15.46 -1.49 11.56
CA TYR A 200 16.13 -2.78 11.51
C TYR A 200 15.60 -3.74 12.58
N GLU A 201 15.36 -3.24 13.79
CA GLU A 201 14.76 -4.03 14.87
C GLU A 201 13.35 -4.51 14.51
N PHE A 202 12.55 -3.66 13.86
CA PHE A 202 11.17 -3.98 13.51
C PHE A 202 11.04 -4.92 12.30
N ARG A 203 11.81 -4.68 11.22
CA ARG A 203 11.69 -5.41 9.94
C ARG A 203 13.00 -5.95 9.38
N GLY A 204 14.14 -5.38 9.75
CA GLY A 204 15.45 -5.77 9.20
C GLY A 204 15.96 -7.11 9.71
N LYS A 205 15.62 -7.50 10.94
CA LYS A 205 15.97 -8.83 11.50
C LYS A 205 15.36 -10.01 10.75
N GLN A 206 14.30 -9.77 9.99
CA GLN A 206 13.64 -10.77 9.14
C GLN A 206 14.21 -10.79 7.73
N SER A 207 15.20 -9.94 7.43
CA SER A 207 15.88 -9.91 6.12
C SER A 207 17.20 -10.66 6.18
N ASP A 208 17.65 -11.16 5.02
CA ASP A 208 18.95 -11.83 4.88
C ASP A 208 20.16 -10.86 4.97
N PHE A 209 19.91 -9.56 5.15
CA PHE A 209 20.94 -8.53 5.17
C PHE A 209 21.48 -8.31 6.59
N ASN A 210 22.80 -8.15 6.70
CA ASN A 210 23.37 -7.67 7.96
C ASN A 210 23.02 -6.18 8.19
N PHE A 211 23.12 -5.71 9.44
CA PHE A 211 22.76 -4.33 9.81
C PHE A 211 23.43 -3.26 8.92
N GLN A 212 24.71 -3.42 8.56
CA GLN A 212 25.43 -2.45 7.73
C GLN A 212 24.91 -2.42 6.29
N GLU A 213 24.51 -3.56 5.75
CA GLU A 213 23.87 -3.67 4.44
C GLU A 213 22.47 -3.06 4.45
N PHE A 214 21.69 -3.35 5.50
CA PHE A 214 20.37 -2.78 5.70
C PHE A 214 20.43 -1.26 5.76
N VAL A 215 21.35 -0.69 6.56
CA VAL A 215 21.54 0.77 6.63
C VAL A 215 21.84 1.37 5.26
N LYS A 216 22.76 0.76 4.50
CA LYS A 216 23.10 1.25 3.15
C LYS A 216 21.91 1.20 2.20
N ILE A 217 21.04 0.19 2.30
CA ILE A 217 19.85 0.07 1.45
C ILE A 217 18.81 1.11 1.85
N GLU A 218 18.48 1.22 3.13
CA GLU A 218 17.46 2.15 3.65
C GLU A 218 17.83 3.62 3.42
N GLN A 219 19.10 4.01 3.61
CA GLN A 219 19.57 5.38 3.36
C GLN A 219 19.44 5.83 1.90
N ARG A 220 19.43 4.88 0.95
CA ARG A 220 19.30 5.18 -0.49
C ARG A 220 17.84 5.31 -0.94
N LYS A 221 16.88 4.85 -0.13
CA LYS A 221 15.45 4.92 -0.46
C LYS A 221 14.92 6.34 -0.23
N LYS A 222 14.69 7.05 -1.32
CA LYS A 222 14.19 8.45 -1.31
C LYS A 222 12.65 8.58 -1.23
N LEU A 223 11.95 7.46 -1.30
CA LEU A 223 10.48 7.39 -1.33
C LEU A 223 9.91 6.93 0.02
N GLN A 224 10.64 7.20 1.10
CA GLN A 224 10.23 6.90 2.46
C GLN A 224 10.86 7.92 3.42
N GLY A 225 10.34 7.97 4.65
CA GLY A 225 10.84 8.83 5.71
C GLY A 225 9.77 9.07 6.77
N LEU A 226 9.91 10.17 7.49
CA LEU A 226 8.95 10.61 8.50
C LEU A 226 8.23 11.87 8.04
N PHE A 227 6.91 11.89 8.22
CA PHE A 227 6.05 13.06 8.05
C PHE A 227 5.32 13.33 9.37
N ARG A 228 5.64 14.45 10.04
CA ARG A 228 5.10 14.81 11.36
C ARG A 228 5.20 13.65 12.37
N GLY A 229 6.37 13.02 12.42
CA GLY A 229 6.69 11.90 13.32
C GLY A 229 6.00 10.57 12.96
N THR A 230 5.50 10.43 11.73
CA THR A 230 4.84 9.21 11.25
C THR A 230 5.56 8.69 10.01
N ASP A 231 5.88 7.39 10.01
CA ASP A 231 6.46 6.70 8.86
C ASP A 231 5.59 6.86 7.62
N TYR A 232 6.24 7.14 6.48
CA TYR A 232 5.57 7.09 5.20
C TYR A 232 6.38 6.28 4.19
N TYR A 233 5.67 5.61 3.30
CA TYR A 233 6.23 4.90 2.17
C TYR A 233 5.46 5.26 0.89
N ILE A 234 6.20 5.58 -0.16
CA ILE A 234 5.64 5.93 -1.46
C ILE A 234 6.05 4.86 -2.46
N ARG A 235 5.06 4.23 -3.08
CA ARG A 235 5.25 3.30 -4.19
C ARG A 235 4.88 3.97 -5.50
N CYS A 236 5.79 3.91 -6.46
CA CYS A 236 5.55 4.41 -7.81
C CYS A 236 5.17 3.24 -8.71
N ILE A 237 4.03 3.37 -9.40
CA ILE A 237 3.54 2.32 -10.30
C ILE A 237 3.24 2.91 -11.68
N LYS A 238 3.32 2.08 -12.72
CA LYS A 238 2.94 2.46 -14.07
C LYS A 238 1.47 2.86 -14.12
N ASP A 239 1.17 3.86 -14.93
CA ASP A 239 -0.22 4.20 -15.21
C ASP A 239 -0.79 3.30 -16.31
N TRP A 240 -2.12 3.23 -16.45
CA TRP A 240 -2.77 2.26 -17.35
C TRP A 240 -2.35 2.43 -18.82
N ASP A 241 -2.11 3.67 -19.25
CA ASP A 241 -1.59 4.02 -20.57
C ASP A 241 -0.10 3.67 -20.75
N GLU A 242 0.66 3.48 -19.68
CA GLU A 242 2.06 3.06 -19.72
C GLU A 242 2.22 1.53 -19.82
N ILE A 243 1.20 0.76 -19.41
CA ILE A 243 1.26 -0.72 -19.35
C ILE A 243 1.05 -1.36 -20.74
N SER A 244 0.36 -0.68 -21.65
CA SER A 244 0.05 -1.19 -22.99
C SER A 244 1.23 -1.12 -23.98
N ASN A 245 2.29 -0.37 -23.65
CA ASN A 245 3.43 -0.13 -24.55
C ASN A 245 4.63 -1.07 -24.34
N GLU A 246 4.52 -2.08 -23.45
CA GLU A 246 5.63 -3.01 -23.14
C GLU A 246 5.42 -4.42 -23.74
N ASN A 247 4.44 -4.59 -24.63
CA ASN A 247 4.24 -5.83 -25.42
C ASN A 247 4.56 -5.61 -26.92
N VAL A 248 5.79 -5.18 -27.23
CA VAL A 248 6.38 -5.25 -28.59
C VAL A 248 7.67 -6.03 -28.52
#